data_AF-A0A847QQ48-F1
#
_entry.id   AF-A0A847QQ48-F1
#
_cell.length_a   1.000
_cell.length_b   1.000
_cell.length_c   1.000
_cell.angle_alpha   90.00
_cell.angle_beta   90.00
_cell.angle_gamma   90.00
#
_symmetry.space_group_name_H-M   'P 1'
#
loop_
_entity.id
_entity.type
_entity.pdbx_description
1 polymer ?
#
loop_
_entity_poly.entity_id
_entity_poly.type
_entity_poly.pdbx_seq_one_letter_code
_entity_poly.pdbx_strand_id
1 'polypeptide(L)'
;MSIKALLLKQYDLYPKMQFQDIVKLIYQNEFAGGHLIENEDDILRKLQEELCSLKHSCMDKRIPCDAFEDIGNNLCRLHLAALKYYDISLNTVNKLFISTANSIKGSIQSFEEKLDVLRQCCKEGLLPYPLEELEAYLCSYKKKCYPPVSHSEIFRAAYSPAYRIVRSEYHDFFEVFCRIDSLMKLKDRVTVAIDGNSGAGKSTLASLIGNVYECNIFHMDDFFLTPELKTEERLREVGGNVDYVRFKHEVID
;
A
#
# COMPACT_ATOMS: atom_id res chain seq x y z
N MET A 1 8.50 -1.67 -12.99
CA MET A 1 9.38 -0.55 -13.39
C MET A 1 10.80 -0.79 -12.85
N SER A 2 11.86 -0.47 -13.59
CA SER A 2 13.23 -0.60 -13.06
C SER A 2 13.53 0.49 -12.03
N ILE A 3 14.43 0.23 -11.08
CA ILE A 3 14.81 1.23 -10.08
C ILE A 3 15.38 2.50 -10.74
N LYS A 4 16.21 2.36 -11.78
CA LYS A 4 16.72 3.50 -12.58
C LYS A 4 15.58 4.36 -13.13
N ALA A 5 14.59 3.76 -13.79
CA ALA A 5 13.46 4.50 -14.35
C ALA A 5 12.63 5.17 -13.25
N LEU A 6 12.47 4.52 -12.10
CA LEU A 6 11.79 5.10 -10.95
C LEU A 6 12.51 6.34 -10.40
N LEU A 7 13.83 6.27 -10.23
CA LEU A 7 14.62 7.40 -9.71
C LEU A 7 14.49 8.65 -10.61
N LEU A 8 14.58 8.45 -11.93
CA LEU A 8 14.45 9.55 -12.90
C LEU A 8 13.03 10.11 -12.91
N LYS A 9 12.00 9.25 -12.95
CA LYS A 9 10.60 9.68 -12.87
C LYS A 9 10.32 10.51 -11.61
N GLN A 10 10.87 10.09 -10.48
CA GLN A 10 10.69 10.78 -9.20
C GLN A 10 11.43 12.11 -9.15
N TYR A 11 12.61 12.19 -9.74
CA TYR A 11 13.33 13.46 -9.89
C TYR A 11 12.59 14.45 -10.79
N ASP A 12 12.01 13.98 -11.91
CA ASP A 12 11.21 14.81 -12.81
C ASP A 12 9.94 15.36 -12.12
N LEU A 13 9.29 14.54 -11.29
CA LEU A 13 8.13 14.95 -10.49
C LEU A 13 8.52 15.94 -9.37
N TYR A 14 9.71 15.79 -8.81
CA TYR A 14 10.19 16.59 -7.68
C TYR A 14 11.59 17.18 -7.94
N PRO A 15 11.74 18.21 -8.80
CA PRO A 15 13.05 18.72 -9.21
C PRO A 15 13.93 19.27 -8.08
N LYS A 16 13.31 19.77 -6.99
CA LYS A 16 14.00 20.22 -5.76
C LYS A 16 14.39 19.10 -4.79
N MET A 17 14.26 17.83 -5.18
CA MET A 17 14.62 16.68 -4.38
C MET A 17 16.14 16.61 -4.17
N GLN A 18 16.60 16.40 -2.94
CA GLN A 18 18.03 16.20 -2.65
C GLN A 18 18.38 14.70 -2.68
N PHE A 19 19.67 14.35 -2.74
CA PHE A 19 20.07 12.94 -2.70
C PHE A 19 19.56 12.21 -1.44
N GLN A 20 19.40 12.91 -0.31
CA GLN A 20 18.77 12.37 0.90
C GLN A 20 17.35 11.85 0.65
N ASP A 21 16.56 12.58 -0.13
CA ASP A 21 15.19 12.22 -0.43
C ASP A 21 15.11 11.06 -1.43
N ILE A 22 16.10 10.94 -2.33
CA ILE A 22 16.24 9.77 -3.20
C ILE A 22 16.64 8.54 -2.39
N VAL A 23 17.58 8.67 -1.45
CA VAL A 23 17.94 7.58 -0.54
C VAL A 23 16.72 7.16 0.29
N LYS A 24 15.90 8.12 0.73
CA LYS A 24 14.61 7.82 1.39
C LYS A 24 13.65 7.08 0.47
N LEU A 25 13.52 7.46 -0.81
CA LEU A 25 12.71 6.74 -1.79
C LEU A 25 13.19 5.29 -1.95
N ILE A 26 14.50 5.06 -2.08
CA ILE A 26 15.07 3.71 -2.18
C ILE A 26 14.79 2.92 -0.89
N TYR A 27 14.90 3.59 0.27
CA TYR A 27 14.61 2.97 1.56
C TYR A 27 13.15 2.54 1.66
N GLN A 28 12.21 3.40 1.25
CA GLN A 28 10.78 3.07 1.21
C GLN A 28 10.48 1.98 0.19
N ASN A 29 11.14 2.00 -0.97
CA ASN A 29 10.99 0.96 -1.98
C ASN A 29 11.43 -0.41 -1.47
N GLU A 30 12.44 -0.47 -0.60
CA GLU A 30 12.94 -1.74 -0.03
C GLU A 30 12.22 -2.17 1.24
N PHE A 31 11.98 -1.24 2.17
CA PHE A 31 11.52 -1.53 3.53
C PHE A 31 10.11 -1.00 3.83
N ALA A 32 9.41 -0.43 2.85
CA ALA A 32 8.13 0.25 3.01
C ALA A 32 8.15 1.35 4.08
N GLY A 33 7.65 1.05 5.29
CA GLY A 33 7.61 1.94 6.44
C GLY A 33 8.67 1.67 7.51
N GLY A 34 9.49 0.64 7.34
CA GLY A 34 10.50 0.21 8.31
C GLY A 34 10.00 -0.90 9.25
N HIS A 35 10.23 -0.74 10.55
CA HIS A 35 10.04 -1.76 11.59
C HIS A 35 8.58 -2.20 11.78
N LEU A 36 8.42 -3.39 12.38
CA LEU A 36 7.13 -3.95 12.79
C LEU A 36 6.34 -2.94 13.62
N ILE A 37 5.09 -2.72 13.23
CA ILE A 37 4.17 -1.85 13.95
C ILE A 37 3.36 -2.69 14.92
N GLU A 38 3.55 -2.45 16.22
CA GLU A 38 2.87 -3.19 17.29
C GLU A 38 1.68 -2.44 17.90
N ASN A 39 1.69 -1.10 17.91
CA ASN A 39 0.63 -0.30 18.53
C ASN A 39 -0.19 0.47 17.48
N GLU A 40 -1.36 -0.08 17.15
CA GLU A 40 -2.29 0.46 16.15
C GLU A 40 -2.90 1.81 16.58
N ASP A 41 -3.33 1.92 17.84
CA ASP A 41 -4.05 3.09 18.37
C ASP A 41 -3.16 4.34 18.39
N ASP A 42 -1.88 4.18 18.77
CA ASP A 42 -0.92 5.28 18.78
C ASP A 42 -0.66 5.85 17.39
N ILE A 43 -0.69 5.00 16.37
CA ILE A 43 -0.43 5.40 14.98
C ILE A 43 -1.68 6.04 14.38
N LEU A 44 -2.86 5.51 14.70
CA LEU A 44 -4.12 6.13 14.30
C LEU A 44 -4.24 7.53 14.87
N ARG A 45 -3.91 7.74 16.15
CA ARG A 45 -3.90 9.06 16.80
C ARG A 45 -2.93 10.03 16.12
N LYS A 46 -1.69 9.60 15.84
CA LYS A 46 -0.72 10.41 15.10
C LYS A 46 -1.21 10.77 13.69
N LEU A 47 -1.85 9.83 13.00
CA LEU A 47 -2.43 10.06 11.67
C LEU A 47 -3.56 11.11 11.72
N GLN A 48 -4.41 11.06 12.75
CA GLN A 48 -5.46 12.06 12.97
C GLN A 48 -4.89 13.44 13.23
N GLU A 49 -3.87 13.56 14.10
CA GLU A 49 -3.17 14.81 14.39
C GLU A 49 -2.49 15.41 13.14
N GLU A 50 -1.85 14.56 12.33
CA GLU A 50 -1.23 14.93 11.06
C GLU A 50 -2.26 15.50 10.07
N LEU A 51 -3.40 14.83 9.90
CA LEU A 51 -4.49 15.28 9.03
C LEU A 51 -5.12 16.59 9.48
N CYS A 52 -5.31 16.79 10.79
CA CYS A 52 -5.78 18.06 11.33
C CYS A 52 -4.82 19.19 10.97
N SER A 53 -3.51 18.96 11.13
CA SER A 53 -2.46 19.94 10.79
C SER A 53 -2.45 20.27 9.29
N LEU A 54 -2.69 19.27 8.44
CA LEU A 54 -2.77 19.46 6.98
C LEU A 54 -3.96 20.32 6.55
N LYS A 55 -5.15 20.09 7.14
CA LYS A 55 -6.37 20.87 6.85
C LYS A 55 -6.19 22.36 7.13
N HIS A 56 -5.39 22.71 8.14
CA HIS A 56 -5.08 24.10 8.47
C HIS A 56 -4.07 24.76 7.51
N SER A 57 -3.32 23.98 6.72
CA SER A 57 -2.29 24.48 5.80
C SER A 57 -2.72 24.52 4.31
N CYS A 58 -3.82 23.85 3.95
CA CYS A 58 -4.21 23.64 2.56
C CYS A 58 -5.33 24.58 2.09
N MET A 59 -4.96 25.79 1.66
CA MET A 59 -5.83 26.61 0.79
C MET A 59 -5.31 26.77 -0.65
N ASP A 60 -4.03 26.50 -0.96
CA ASP A 60 -3.49 26.93 -2.27
C ASP A 60 -2.42 26.06 -2.96
N LYS A 61 -2.12 24.84 -2.49
CA LYS A 61 -1.11 24.00 -3.15
C LYS A 61 -1.79 22.94 -4.01
N ARG A 62 -1.46 22.90 -5.31
CA ARG A 62 -1.87 21.87 -6.29
C ARG A 62 -1.66 20.49 -5.67
N ILE A 63 -2.72 19.89 -5.16
CA ILE A 63 -2.70 18.51 -4.67
C ILE A 63 -2.53 17.64 -5.94
N PRO A 64 -1.62 16.66 -5.95
CA PRO A 64 -1.56 15.68 -7.03
C PRO A 64 -2.98 15.12 -7.26
N CYS A 65 -3.45 15.08 -8.52
CA CYS A 65 -4.79 14.57 -8.83
C CYS A 65 -4.98 13.10 -8.41
N ASP A 66 -3.88 12.35 -8.28
CA ASP A 66 -3.92 10.93 -7.93
C ASP A 66 -3.65 10.72 -6.45
N ALA A 67 -4.54 9.97 -5.78
CA ALA A 67 -4.38 9.60 -4.38
C ALA A 67 -3.16 8.70 -4.15
N PHE A 68 -2.66 8.04 -5.19
CA PHE A 68 -1.57 7.09 -5.12
C PHE A 68 -0.43 7.46 -6.06
N GLU A 69 0.79 7.36 -5.55
CA GLU A 69 2.00 7.51 -6.33
C GLU A 69 2.82 6.22 -6.26
N ASP A 70 3.00 5.55 -7.39
CA ASP A 70 3.81 4.34 -7.51
C ASP A 70 5.29 4.65 -7.17
N ILE A 71 5.82 3.91 -6.19
CA ILE A 71 7.23 3.96 -5.78
C ILE A 71 7.97 2.66 -6.06
N GLY A 72 7.43 1.80 -6.93
CA GLY A 72 8.00 0.51 -7.32
C GLY A 72 7.92 -0.56 -6.25
N ASN A 73 8.40 -1.77 -6.58
CA ASN A 73 8.40 -2.94 -5.68
C ASN A 73 7.01 -3.30 -5.11
N ASN A 74 5.95 -3.11 -5.92
CA ASN A 74 4.55 -3.27 -5.51
C ASN A 74 4.17 -2.40 -4.29
N LEU A 75 4.77 -1.20 -4.19
CA LEU A 75 4.47 -0.21 -3.18
C LEU A 75 4.08 1.12 -3.82
N CYS A 76 3.21 1.85 -3.12
CA CYS A 76 2.80 3.19 -3.48
C CYS A 76 2.71 4.10 -2.24
N ARG A 77 2.82 5.40 -2.47
CA ARG A 77 2.52 6.44 -1.49
C ARG A 77 1.05 6.82 -1.62
N LEU A 78 0.25 6.54 -0.59
CA LEU A 78 -1.12 7.02 -0.45
C LEU A 78 -1.10 8.42 0.16
N HIS A 79 -1.40 9.45 -0.64
CA HIS A 79 -1.38 10.85 -0.25
C HIS A 79 -2.55 11.20 0.67
N LEU A 80 -2.23 11.65 1.89
CA LEU A 80 -3.22 11.92 2.93
C LEU A 80 -4.17 13.06 2.58
N ALA A 81 -3.66 14.06 1.85
CA ALA A 81 -4.45 15.19 1.39
C ALA A 81 -5.56 14.79 0.39
N ALA A 82 -5.39 13.68 -0.32
CA ALA A 82 -6.36 13.16 -1.29
C ALA A 82 -7.53 12.42 -0.60
N LEU A 83 -7.34 11.91 0.62
CA LEU A 83 -8.34 11.10 1.34
C LEU A 83 -9.67 11.83 1.55
N LYS A 84 -9.68 13.17 1.58
CA LYS A 84 -10.90 13.97 1.71
C LYS A 84 -11.88 13.83 0.54
N TYR A 85 -11.42 13.29 -0.59
CA TYR A 85 -12.23 13.05 -1.78
C TYR A 85 -12.79 11.63 -1.86
N TYR A 86 -12.43 10.76 -0.92
CA TYR A 86 -12.82 9.36 -0.91
C TYR A 86 -13.62 9.05 0.36
N ASP A 87 -14.59 8.15 0.24
CA ASP A 87 -15.37 7.69 1.38
C ASP A 87 -14.63 6.56 2.12
N ILE A 88 -13.44 6.87 2.60
CA ILE A 88 -12.55 5.94 3.30
C ILE A 88 -12.34 6.41 4.74
N SER A 89 -12.43 5.49 5.68
CA SER A 89 -12.18 5.75 7.09
C SER A 89 -10.68 5.81 7.37
N LEU A 90 -10.30 6.64 8.34
CA LEU A 90 -8.89 6.72 8.76
C LEU A 90 -8.41 5.42 9.39
N ASN A 91 -9.31 4.66 10.01
CA ASN A 91 -9.02 3.35 10.54
C ASN A 91 -8.60 2.39 9.42
N THR A 92 -9.37 2.35 8.33
CA THR A 92 -9.04 1.54 7.15
C THR A 92 -7.69 1.95 6.58
N VAL A 93 -7.45 3.24 6.36
CA VAL A 93 -6.13 3.75 5.87
C VAL A 93 -4.98 3.34 6.80
N ASN A 94 -5.17 3.44 8.11
CA ASN A 94 -4.18 3.01 9.10
C ASN A 94 -3.88 1.52 8.96
N LYS A 95 -4.91 0.68 8.82
CA LYS A 95 -4.75 -0.76 8.63
C LYS A 95 -4.10 -1.14 7.29
N LEU A 96 -4.38 -0.42 6.20
CA LEU A 96 -3.65 -0.60 4.93
C LEU A 96 -2.14 -0.39 5.13
N PHE A 97 -1.77 0.66 5.87
CA PHE A 97 -0.39 1.00 6.19
C PHE A 97 0.26 -0.07 7.09
N ILE A 98 -0.40 -0.47 8.18
CA ILE A 98 0.09 -1.48 9.12
C ILE A 98 0.26 -2.83 8.43
N SER A 99 -0.76 -3.28 7.70
CA SER A 99 -0.71 -4.52 6.94
C SER A 99 0.45 -4.51 5.94
N THR A 100 0.68 -3.38 5.26
CA THR A 100 1.83 -3.23 4.35
C THR A 100 3.15 -3.35 5.11
N ALA A 101 3.36 -2.56 6.16
CA ALA A 101 4.59 -2.55 6.93
C ALA A 101 4.95 -3.93 7.51
N ASN A 102 3.95 -4.67 7.99
CA ASN A 102 4.16 -5.99 8.59
C ASN A 102 4.39 -7.10 7.55
N SER A 103 3.98 -6.88 6.30
CA SER A 103 4.14 -7.87 5.20
C SER A 103 5.47 -7.76 4.46
N ILE A 104 6.10 -6.58 4.42
CA ILE A 104 7.32 -6.33 3.65
C ILE A 104 8.55 -6.56 4.51
N LYS A 105 9.43 -7.47 4.06
CA LYS A 105 10.74 -7.72 4.66
C LYS A 105 11.83 -7.46 3.62
N GLY A 106 12.34 -6.23 3.63
CA GLY A 106 13.48 -5.86 2.79
C GLY A 106 14.79 -6.48 3.29
N SER A 107 15.83 -6.38 2.46
CA SER A 107 17.19 -6.83 2.75
C SER A 107 18.18 -5.69 2.57
N ILE A 108 19.21 -5.66 3.43
CA ILE A 108 20.31 -4.70 3.29
C ILE A 108 21.04 -4.91 1.96
N GLN A 109 21.17 -6.16 1.50
CA GLN A 109 21.82 -6.45 0.22
C GLN A 109 21.08 -5.80 -0.95
N SER A 110 19.76 -6.04 -1.10
CA SER A 110 19.00 -5.42 -2.20
C SER A 110 18.92 -3.90 -2.05
N PHE A 111 18.90 -3.38 -0.82
CA PHE A 111 19.03 -1.95 -0.58
C PHE A 111 20.35 -1.38 -1.14
N GLU A 112 21.49 -2.02 -0.84
CA GLU A 112 22.81 -1.61 -1.34
C GLU A 112 22.89 -1.68 -2.87
N GLU A 113 22.34 -2.73 -3.49
CA GLU A 113 22.26 -2.85 -4.96
C GLU A 113 21.46 -1.69 -5.59
N LYS A 114 20.37 -1.25 -4.95
CA LYS A 114 19.59 -0.10 -5.42
C LYS A 114 20.35 1.23 -5.23
N LEU A 115 21.14 1.36 -4.16
CA LEU A 115 22.03 2.51 -3.96
C LEU A 115 23.15 2.55 -5.02
N ASP A 116 23.64 1.40 -5.48
CA ASP A 116 24.60 1.34 -6.59
C ASP A 116 24.00 1.87 -7.90
N VAL A 117 22.71 1.63 -8.13
CA VAL A 117 22.03 2.23 -9.29
C VAL A 117 21.96 3.76 -9.16
N LEU A 118 21.73 4.30 -7.96
CA LEU A 118 21.81 5.75 -7.72
C LEU A 118 23.22 6.30 -8.03
N ARG A 119 24.28 5.64 -7.55
CA ARG A 119 25.68 6.00 -7.87
C ARG A 119 25.91 6.04 -9.37
N GLN A 120 25.45 5.01 -10.08
CA GLN A 120 25.60 4.91 -11.53
C GLN A 120 24.84 6.03 -12.25
N CYS A 121 23.63 6.39 -11.80
CA CYS A 121 22.87 7.50 -12.38
C CYS A 121 23.59 8.85 -12.21
N CYS A 122 24.23 9.08 -11.06
CA CYS A 122 25.01 10.30 -10.83
C CYS A 122 26.30 10.31 -11.68
N LYS A 123 26.99 9.17 -11.79
CA LYS A 123 28.19 9.02 -12.63
C LYS A 123 27.91 9.26 -14.11
N GLU A 124 26.74 8.82 -14.59
CA GLU A 124 26.27 9.05 -15.96
C GLU A 124 25.71 10.48 -16.19
N GLY A 125 25.64 11.31 -15.15
CA GLY A 125 25.09 12.67 -15.23
C GLY A 125 23.56 12.73 -15.42
N LEU A 126 22.86 11.61 -15.20
CA LEU A 126 21.39 11.54 -15.31
C LEU A 126 20.70 12.18 -14.10
N LEU A 127 21.37 12.16 -12.95
CA LEU A 127 20.95 12.89 -11.76
C LEU A 127 22.01 13.94 -11.41
N PRO A 128 21.63 15.19 -11.10
CA PRO A 128 22.56 16.30 -10.97
C PRO A 128 23.19 16.39 -9.57
N TYR A 129 23.56 15.25 -8.98
CA TYR A 129 24.21 15.22 -7.68
C TYR A 129 25.72 14.97 -7.82
N PRO A 130 26.56 15.74 -7.12
CA PRO A 130 28.00 15.50 -7.10
C PRO A 130 28.31 14.12 -6.53
N LEU A 131 29.06 13.30 -7.28
CA LEU A 131 29.37 11.93 -6.90
C LEU A 131 30.17 11.86 -5.57
N GLU A 132 31.08 12.81 -5.35
CA GLU A 132 31.90 12.88 -4.13
C GLU A 132 31.05 13.12 -2.87
N GLU A 133 30.08 14.04 -2.94
CA GLU A 133 29.17 14.32 -1.84
C GLU A 133 28.25 13.13 -1.54
N LEU A 134 27.75 12.47 -2.60
CA LEU A 134 26.92 11.28 -2.48
C LEU A 134 27.71 10.14 -1.79
N GLU A 135 28.94 9.87 -2.21
CA GLU A 135 29.75 8.80 -1.62
C GLU A 135 30.09 9.09 -0.16
N ALA A 136 30.44 10.34 0.18
CA ALA A 136 30.68 10.74 1.55
C ALA A 136 29.43 10.52 2.43
N TYR A 137 28.25 10.89 1.92
CA TYR A 137 26.98 10.65 2.60
C TYR A 137 26.71 9.15 2.80
N LEU A 138 26.81 8.34 1.73
CA LEU A 138 26.52 6.91 1.78
C LEU A 138 27.51 6.15 2.69
N CYS A 139 28.78 6.55 2.72
CA CYS A 139 29.77 6.00 3.63
C CYS A 139 29.42 6.26 5.10
N SER A 140 29.02 7.49 5.43
CA SER A 140 28.55 7.85 6.78
C SER A 140 27.27 7.10 7.14
N TYR A 141 26.35 6.96 6.19
CA TYR A 141 25.08 6.30 6.35
C TYR A 141 25.22 4.78 6.59
N LYS A 142 26.14 4.13 5.84
CA LYS A 142 26.50 2.71 6.02
C LYS A 142 27.08 2.43 7.41
N LYS A 143 27.93 3.31 7.94
CA LYS A 143 28.48 3.20 9.30
C LYS A 143 27.43 3.21 10.41
N LYS A 144 26.25 3.80 10.13
CA LYS A 144 25.11 3.85 11.06
C LYS A 144 24.14 2.67 10.89
N CYS A 145 24.47 1.69 10.04
CA CYS A 145 23.61 0.56 9.72
C CYS A 145 22.26 0.97 9.09
N TYR A 146 22.28 1.99 8.22
CA TYR A 146 21.11 2.39 7.42
C TYR A 146 19.83 2.69 8.22
N PRO A 147 19.86 3.64 9.18
CA PRO A 147 18.67 4.02 9.93
C PRO A 147 17.61 4.66 9.01
N PRO A 148 16.31 4.61 9.35
CA PRO A 148 15.27 5.26 8.56
C PRO A 148 15.56 6.73 8.23
N VAL A 149 15.37 7.11 6.96
CA VAL A 149 15.70 8.45 6.46
C VAL A 149 14.47 9.36 6.45
N SER A 150 14.62 10.59 6.94
CA SER A 150 13.61 11.65 6.84
C SER A 150 13.81 12.49 5.59
N HIS A 151 12.76 13.18 5.13
CA HIS A 151 12.88 14.11 4.00
C HIS A 151 13.76 15.31 4.35
N SER A 152 14.47 15.84 3.37
CA SER A 152 15.23 17.09 3.51
C SER A 152 14.31 18.26 3.84
N GLU A 153 14.85 19.32 4.44
CA GLU A 153 14.11 20.55 4.71
C GLU A 153 13.63 21.22 3.42
N ILE A 154 14.47 21.20 2.38
CA ILE A 154 14.14 21.73 1.06
C ILE A 154 12.94 21.00 0.47
N PHE A 155 12.93 19.66 0.54
CA PHE A 155 11.81 18.86 0.04
C PHE A 155 10.54 19.09 0.87
N ARG A 156 10.65 19.17 2.20
CA ARG A 156 9.51 19.45 3.09
C ARG A 156 8.88 20.82 2.81
N ALA A 157 9.70 21.85 2.63
CA ALA A 157 9.24 23.20 2.31
C ALA A 157 8.58 23.27 0.93
N ALA A 158 9.18 22.59 -0.07
CA ALA A 158 8.70 22.62 -1.45
C ALA A 158 7.40 21.83 -1.66
N TYR A 159 7.30 20.62 -1.09
CA TYR A 159 6.24 19.67 -1.45
C TYR A 159 5.34 19.26 -0.29
N SER A 160 5.72 19.58 0.95
CA SER A 160 4.92 19.27 2.15
C SER A 160 4.43 17.81 2.17
N PRO A 161 5.34 16.82 2.08
CA PRO A 161 4.96 15.42 1.89
C PRO A 161 4.15 14.90 3.06
N ALA A 162 2.96 14.39 2.76
CA ALA A 162 2.07 13.75 3.71
C ALA A 162 1.42 12.53 3.06
N TYR A 163 1.96 11.36 3.34
CA TYR A 163 1.53 10.11 2.75
C TYR A 163 1.77 8.93 3.69
N ARG A 164 1.21 7.78 3.34
CA ARG A 164 1.53 6.47 3.93
C ARG A 164 1.99 5.51 2.85
N ILE A 165 2.91 4.61 3.19
CA ILE A 165 3.38 3.59 2.25
C ILE A 165 2.45 2.39 2.32
N VAL A 166 1.79 2.07 1.21
CA VAL A 166 0.88 0.94 1.12
C VAL A 166 1.24 0.05 -0.06
N ARG A 167 0.83 -1.20 -0.04
CA ARG A 167 0.97 -2.10 -1.19
C ARG A 167 0.18 -1.59 -2.39
N SER A 168 0.72 -1.78 -3.59
CA SER A 168 0.07 -1.40 -4.85
C SER A 168 -1.26 -2.12 -5.05
N GLU A 169 -1.45 -3.34 -4.53
CA GLU A 169 -2.74 -4.03 -4.65
C GLU A 169 -3.87 -3.29 -3.91
N TYR A 170 -3.56 -2.51 -2.88
CA TYR A 170 -4.57 -1.66 -2.23
C TYR A 170 -4.99 -0.48 -3.09
N HIS A 171 -4.14 0.00 -4.00
CA HIS A 171 -4.53 0.96 -5.02
C HIS A 171 -5.51 0.33 -6.02
N ASP A 172 -5.21 -0.87 -6.51
CA ASP A 172 -6.00 -1.54 -7.54
C ASP A 172 -7.43 -1.85 -7.08
N PHE A 173 -7.60 -2.14 -5.78
CA PHE A 173 -8.89 -2.40 -5.15
C PHE A 173 -9.40 -1.26 -4.27
N PHE A 174 -8.85 -0.06 -4.37
CA PHE A 174 -9.14 1.03 -3.43
C PHE A 174 -10.63 1.40 -3.36
N GLU A 175 -11.31 1.36 -4.50
CA GLU A 175 -12.76 1.60 -4.58
C GLU A 175 -13.57 0.61 -3.76
N VAL A 176 -13.13 -0.66 -3.69
CA VAL A 176 -13.78 -1.70 -2.87
C VAL A 176 -13.70 -1.33 -1.40
N PHE A 177 -12.52 -0.90 -0.91
CA PHE A 177 -12.36 -0.46 0.47
C PHE A 177 -13.24 0.75 0.80
N CYS A 178 -13.29 1.74 -0.09
CA CYS A 178 -14.18 2.89 0.06
C CYS A 178 -15.64 2.44 0.17
N ARG A 179 -16.08 1.50 -0.69
CA ARG A 179 -17.46 1.04 -0.70
C ARG A 179 -17.83 0.24 0.55
N ILE A 180 -16.91 -0.58 1.05
CA ILE A 180 -17.10 -1.30 2.33
C ILE A 180 -17.28 -0.29 3.46
N ASP A 181 -16.40 0.71 3.57
CA ASP A 181 -16.51 1.75 4.59
C ASP A 181 -17.82 2.55 4.49
N SER A 182 -18.25 2.90 3.27
CA SER A 182 -19.57 3.52 3.05
C SER A 182 -20.72 2.66 3.60
N LEU A 183 -20.68 1.35 3.35
CA LEU A 183 -21.74 0.43 3.76
C LEU A 183 -21.73 0.18 5.26
N MET A 184 -20.55 0.10 5.88
CA MET A 184 -20.40 -0.09 7.33
C MET A 184 -20.94 1.11 8.13
N LYS A 185 -21.01 2.30 7.54
CA LYS A 185 -21.68 3.46 8.16
C LYS A 185 -23.19 3.34 8.20
N LEU A 186 -23.78 2.53 7.32
CA LEU A 186 -25.23 2.43 7.11
C LEU A 186 -25.83 1.13 7.62
N LYS A 187 -25.00 0.11 7.86
CA LYS A 187 -25.43 -1.25 8.20
C LYS A 187 -24.56 -1.81 9.30
N ASP A 188 -25.19 -2.51 10.24
CA ASP A 188 -24.48 -3.23 11.31
C ASP A 188 -23.64 -4.40 10.76
N ARG A 189 -24.06 -4.98 9.63
CA ARG A 189 -23.36 -6.09 8.96
C ARG A 189 -23.26 -5.85 7.46
N VAL A 190 -22.06 -6.01 6.91
CA VAL A 190 -21.77 -5.93 5.47
C VAL A 190 -21.32 -7.30 5.00
N THR A 191 -22.01 -7.85 4.01
CA THR A 191 -21.59 -9.08 3.30
C THR A 191 -20.99 -8.68 1.96
N VAL A 192 -19.76 -9.12 1.70
CA VAL A 192 -19.05 -8.87 0.45
C VAL A 192 -18.92 -10.19 -0.31
N ALA A 193 -19.59 -10.30 -1.45
CA ALA A 193 -19.44 -11.44 -2.35
C ALA A 193 -18.38 -11.12 -3.41
N ILE A 194 -17.39 -12.01 -3.57
CA ILE A 194 -16.31 -11.87 -4.54
C ILE A 194 -16.44 -12.99 -5.57
N ASP A 195 -16.86 -12.63 -6.78
CA ASP A 195 -17.05 -13.56 -7.88
C ASP A 195 -16.09 -13.28 -9.05
N GLY A 196 -15.84 -14.29 -9.87
CA GLY A 196 -14.93 -14.23 -11.01
C GLY A 196 -14.34 -15.60 -11.35
N ASN A 197 -13.69 -15.67 -12.51
CA ASN A 197 -13.12 -16.92 -13.03
C ASN A 197 -12.02 -17.50 -12.12
N SER A 198 -11.69 -18.78 -12.32
CA SER A 198 -10.52 -19.39 -11.68
C SER A 198 -9.24 -18.63 -12.08
N GLY A 199 -8.35 -18.40 -11.12
CA GLY A 199 -7.14 -17.61 -11.31
C GLY A 199 -7.34 -16.09 -11.38
N ALA A 200 -8.56 -15.56 -11.28
CA ALA A 200 -8.84 -14.12 -11.37
C ALA A 200 -8.43 -13.30 -10.12
N GLY A 201 -7.81 -13.92 -9.11
CA GLY A 201 -7.35 -13.22 -7.91
C GLY A 201 -8.38 -13.07 -6.77
N LYS A 202 -9.51 -13.80 -6.82
CA LYS A 202 -10.55 -13.75 -5.78
C LYS A 202 -10.02 -13.96 -4.35
N SER A 203 -9.23 -15.01 -4.15
CA SER A 203 -8.64 -15.32 -2.84
C SER A 203 -7.65 -14.24 -2.39
N THR A 204 -6.94 -13.61 -3.34
CA THR A 204 -6.06 -12.47 -3.05
C THR A 204 -6.86 -11.28 -2.55
N LEU A 205 -7.94 -10.89 -3.24
CA LEU A 205 -8.81 -9.80 -2.80
C LEU A 205 -9.46 -10.11 -1.43
N ALA A 206 -9.94 -11.34 -1.23
CA ALA A 206 -10.49 -11.77 0.05
C ALA A 206 -9.46 -11.63 1.19
N SER A 207 -8.22 -12.06 0.96
CA SER A 207 -7.14 -11.91 1.94
C SER A 207 -6.79 -10.44 2.22
N LEU A 208 -6.74 -9.58 1.19
CA LEU A 208 -6.53 -8.14 1.39
C LEU A 208 -7.63 -7.51 2.26
N ILE A 209 -8.89 -7.87 2.03
CA ILE A 209 -10.03 -7.42 2.84
C ILE A 209 -9.91 -7.94 4.28
N GLY A 210 -9.62 -9.24 4.46
CA GLY A 210 -9.49 -9.84 5.81
C GLY A 210 -8.30 -9.34 6.63
N ASN A 211 -7.25 -8.82 5.99
CA ASN A 211 -6.13 -8.17 6.68
C ASN A 211 -6.47 -6.76 7.19
N VAL A 212 -7.57 -6.18 6.72
CA VAL A 212 -7.96 -4.79 7.01
C VAL A 212 -9.23 -4.74 7.84
N TYR A 213 -10.20 -5.60 7.56
CA TYR A 213 -11.45 -5.66 8.31
C TYR A 213 -11.46 -6.86 9.22
N GLU A 214 -12.05 -6.69 10.41
CA GLU A 214 -12.37 -7.81 11.27
C GLU A 214 -13.57 -8.55 10.66
N CYS A 215 -13.29 -9.57 9.86
CA CYS A 215 -14.31 -10.31 9.12
C CYS A 215 -13.97 -11.79 8.98
N ASN A 216 -15.01 -12.59 8.76
CA ASN A 216 -14.88 -13.98 8.37
C ASN A 216 -14.80 -14.09 6.84
N ILE A 217 -13.93 -14.95 6.35
CA ILE A 217 -13.81 -15.29 4.92
C ILE A 217 -14.31 -16.71 4.74
N PHE A 218 -15.30 -16.88 3.87
CA PHE A 218 -15.86 -18.19 3.51
C PHE A 218 -15.53 -18.47 2.04
N HIS A 219 -14.84 -19.58 1.76
CA HIS A 219 -14.53 -20.02 0.40
C HIS A 219 -15.64 -20.93 -0.11
N MET A 220 -16.25 -20.61 -1.26
CA MET A 220 -17.32 -21.43 -1.84
C MET A 220 -16.86 -22.85 -2.20
N ASP A 221 -15.56 -23.03 -2.44
CA ASP A 221 -14.95 -24.34 -2.73
C ASP A 221 -15.05 -25.31 -1.52
N ASP A 222 -15.15 -24.78 -0.29
CA ASP A 222 -15.35 -25.57 0.95
C ASP A 222 -16.77 -26.17 1.03
N PHE A 223 -17.67 -25.69 0.17
CA PHE A 223 -19.06 -26.10 0.06
C PHE A 223 -19.32 -26.90 -1.20
N PHE A 224 -18.33 -27.50 -1.85
CA PHE A 224 -18.62 -28.47 -2.92
C PHE A 224 -19.39 -29.68 -2.39
N LEU A 225 -20.26 -30.22 -3.25
CA LEU A 225 -21.04 -31.41 -2.91
C LEU A 225 -20.12 -32.59 -2.56
N THR A 226 -20.51 -33.36 -1.55
CA THR A 226 -19.92 -34.68 -1.31
C THR A 226 -20.30 -35.64 -2.44
N PRO A 227 -19.53 -36.73 -2.67
CA PRO A 227 -19.78 -37.66 -3.77
C PRO A 227 -21.23 -38.19 -3.81
N GLU A 228 -21.85 -38.38 -2.65
CA GLU A 228 -23.20 -38.92 -2.51
C GLU A 228 -24.28 -37.94 -2.99
N LEU A 229 -23.98 -36.64 -2.96
CA LEU A 229 -24.93 -35.57 -3.34
C LEU A 229 -24.77 -35.14 -4.81
N LYS A 230 -23.74 -35.63 -5.52
CA LYS A 230 -23.46 -35.30 -6.94
C LYS A 230 -24.36 -36.10 -7.90
N THR A 231 -25.64 -35.76 -7.95
CA THR A 231 -26.57 -36.34 -8.93
C THR A 231 -26.40 -35.69 -10.32
N GLU A 232 -26.77 -36.41 -11.37
CA GLU A 232 -26.79 -35.88 -12.75
C GLU A 232 -27.66 -34.63 -12.88
N GLU A 233 -28.78 -34.59 -12.16
CA GLU A 233 -29.66 -33.41 -12.12
C GLU A 233 -28.95 -32.21 -11.49
N ARG A 234 -28.24 -32.43 -10.38
CA ARG A 234 -27.43 -31.39 -9.73
C ARG A 234 -26.33 -30.86 -10.63
N LEU A 235 -25.57 -31.74 -11.27
CA LEU A 235 -24.43 -31.32 -12.10
C LEU A 235 -24.85 -30.59 -13.38
N ARG A 236 -26.10 -30.71 -13.81
CA ARG A 236 -26.66 -29.93 -14.94
C ARG A 236 -27.09 -28.52 -14.57
N GLU A 237 -27.29 -28.24 -13.28
CA GLU A 237 -27.64 -26.91 -12.79
C GLU A 237 -26.40 -26.00 -12.78
N VAL A 238 -26.60 -24.73 -13.11
CA VAL A 238 -25.54 -23.71 -13.01
C VAL A 238 -25.17 -23.54 -11.54
N GLY A 239 -23.91 -23.81 -11.21
CA GLY A 239 -23.44 -23.79 -9.82
C GLY A 239 -23.89 -25.01 -8.99
N GLY A 240 -24.56 -25.99 -9.60
CA GLY A 240 -25.10 -27.16 -8.90
C GLY A 240 -24.06 -28.14 -8.35
N ASN A 241 -22.76 -27.91 -8.60
CA ASN A 241 -21.67 -28.62 -7.92
C ASN A 241 -21.38 -28.09 -6.50
N VAL A 242 -22.01 -26.97 -6.11
CA VAL A 242 -21.93 -26.39 -4.76
C VAL A 242 -23.17 -26.80 -3.95
N ASP A 243 -22.94 -27.23 -2.71
CA ASP A 243 -23.96 -27.42 -1.68
C ASP A 243 -24.45 -26.08 -1.14
N TYR A 244 -25.25 -25.39 -1.94
CA TYR A 244 -25.83 -24.10 -1.54
C TYR A 244 -26.83 -24.23 -0.38
N VAL A 245 -27.34 -25.44 -0.11
CA VAL A 245 -28.26 -25.67 1.02
C VAL A 245 -27.46 -25.62 2.31
N ARG A 246 -26.35 -26.34 2.36
CA ARG A 246 -25.40 -26.28 3.47
C ARG A 246 -24.84 -24.88 3.65
N PHE A 247 -24.41 -24.22 2.57
CA PHE A 247 -23.89 -22.85 2.64
C PHE A 247 -24.91 -21.87 3.23
N LYS A 248 -26.17 -21.94 2.77
CA LYS A 248 -27.24 -21.08 3.31
C LYS A 248 -27.40 -21.30 4.82
N HIS A 249 -27.45 -22.55 5.26
CA HIS A 249 -27.67 -22.89 6.66
C HIS A 249 -26.48 -22.56 7.58
N GLU A 250 -25.24 -22.77 7.12
CA GLU A 250 -24.04 -22.58 7.95
C GLU A 250 -23.51 -21.13 7.94
N VAL A 251 -23.78 -20.36 6.89
CA VAL A 251 -23.13 -19.05 6.66
C VAL A 251 -24.12 -17.88 6.55
N ILE A 252 -25.29 -18.09 5.95
CA ILE A 252 -26.22 -16.99 5.62
C ILE A 252 -27.28 -16.80 6.72
N ASP A 253 -27.94 -17.89 7.10
CA ASP A 253 -29.00 -17.93 8.11
C ASP A 253 -28.43 -17.76 9.53
#